data_AF-V4ANS8-F1
#
_entry.id   AF-V4ANS8-F1
#
_cell.length_a   1.000
_cell.length_b   1.000
_cell.length_c   1.000
_cell.angle_alpha   90.00
_cell.angle_beta   90.00
_cell.angle_gamma   90.00
#
_symmetry.space_group_name_H-M   'P 1'
#
loop_
_entity.id
_entity.type
_entity.pdbx_description
1 polymer ?
#
loop_
_entity_poly.entity_id
_entity_poly.type
_entity_poly.pdbx_seq_one_letter_code
_entity_poly.pdbx_strand_id
1 'polypeptide(L)'
;MSFFGLTQLGYQNKVREGSAPAKADPIRGNRQLGFLALPPLKNEQTKERSIVPENQTSSYGPGPNGSYVEYTRMRNKHIRNPKVTYELYRFPVTTSHRYGWFNVDQPLKVREPWTHVPRKVQINSEMTRFVNEMSLTNREFSLF
;
A
#
# COMPACT_ATOMS: atom_id res chain seq x y z
N MET A 1 6.38 -5.81 25.18
CA MET A 1 6.57 -4.45 25.76
C MET A 1 5.21 -3.78 25.87
N SER A 2 4.64 -3.77 27.07
CA SER A 2 3.34 -3.18 27.42
C SER A 2 3.51 -1.73 27.84
N PHE A 3 2.70 -0.84 27.30
CA PHE A 3 2.61 0.57 27.69
C PHE A 3 1.92 0.67 29.06
N PHE A 4 2.46 1.48 29.97
CA PHE A 4 1.99 1.64 31.35
C PHE A 4 0.62 2.34 31.42
N GLY A 5 -0.46 1.55 31.30
CA GLY A 5 -1.55 1.47 32.28
C GLY A 5 -2.43 2.67 32.65
N LEU A 6 -2.22 3.89 32.13
CA LEU A 6 -3.05 5.05 32.54
C LEU A 6 -4.46 5.06 31.92
N THR A 7 -4.65 4.39 30.79
CA THR A 7 -5.99 4.08 30.24
C THR A 7 -6.00 2.62 29.79
N GLN A 8 -6.96 1.82 30.27
CA GLN A 8 -7.03 0.36 30.01
C GLN A 8 -7.34 -0.01 28.53
N LEU A 9 -7.18 0.91 27.58
CA LEU A 9 -7.72 0.79 26.22
C LEU A 9 -6.68 0.42 25.15
N GLY A 10 -5.40 0.26 25.52
CA GLY A 10 -4.32 -0.03 24.58
C GLY A 10 -4.12 1.08 23.53
N TYR A 11 -3.48 0.77 22.40
CA TYR A 11 -3.38 1.71 21.28
C TYR A 11 -4.78 2.01 20.72
N GLN A 12 -5.30 3.20 21.02
CA GLN A 12 -6.61 3.65 20.54
C GLN A 12 -6.65 3.76 19.00
N ASN A 13 -5.51 4.02 18.35
CA ASN A 13 -5.39 4.16 16.89
C ASN A 13 -4.25 3.31 16.31
N LYS A 14 -4.35 1.98 16.40
CA LYS A 14 -3.32 1.02 15.94
C LYS A 14 -2.77 1.28 14.53
N VAL A 15 -3.63 1.65 13.58
CA VAL A 15 -3.24 1.90 12.18
C VAL A 15 -2.33 3.12 12.07
N ARG A 16 -2.65 4.19 12.79
CA ARG A 16 -1.83 5.40 12.79
C ARG A 16 -0.48 5.13 13.45
N GLU A 17 -0.45 4.42 14.57
CA GLU A 17 0.80 4.10 15.29
C GLU A 17 1.72 3.17 14.51
N GLY A 18 1.16 2.31 13.66
CA GLY A 18 1.95 1.45 12.77
C GLY A 18 2.55 2.16 11.57
N SER A 19 2.19 3.42 11.30
CA SER A 19 2.65 4.17 10.13
C SER A 19 4.07 4.70 10.31
N ALA A 20 4.85 4.74 9.22
CA ALA A 20 6.18 5.35 9.19
C ALA A 20 6.20 6.82 9.66
N PRO A 21 5.27 7.72 9.24
CA PRO A 21 5.28 9.11 9.70
C PRO A 21 5.02 9.24 11.21
N ALA A 22 4.18 8.39 11.81
CA ALA A 22 3.91 8.47 13.25
C ALA A 22 5.15 8.24 14.13
N LYS A 23 6.17 7.53 13.63
CA LYS A 23 7.47 7.39 14.30
C LYS A 23 8.35 8.64 14.09
N ALA A 24 8.25 9.28 12.93
CA ALA A 24 9.04 10.46 12.60
C ALA A 24 8.58 11.71 13.34
N ASP A 25 7.33 11.72 13.83
CA ASP A 25 6.76 12.82 14.63
C ASP A 25 7.57 13.07 15.92
N PRO A 26 8.37 14.15 16.01
CA PRO A 26 9.24 14.39 17.18
C PRO A 26 8.43 14.74 18.44
N ILE A 27 7.21 15.24 18.27
CA ILE A 27 6.30 15.65 19.35
C ILE A 27 5.80 14.44 20.16
N ARG A 28 5.77 13.24 19.57
CA ARG A 28 5.30 12.01 20.24
C ARG A 28 6.38 11.29 21.04
N GLY A 29 7.65 11.56 20.77
CA GLY A 29 8.78 10.85 21.38
C GLY A 29 9.05 11.20 22.84
N ASN A 30 8.65 12.38 23.30
CA ASN A 30 8.89 12.84 24.66
C ASN A 30 7.74 13.75 25.15
N ARG A 31 6.96 13.26 26.12
CA ARG A 31 5.98 14.00 26.95
C ARG A 31 4.64 14.35 26.29
N GLN A 32 3.64 13.49 26.54
CA GLN A 32 2.26 13.94 26.75
C GLN A 32 1.78 13.43 28.11
N LEU A 33 2.35 14.02 29.16
CA LEU A 33 1.78 14.03 30.51
C LEU A 33 1.60 15.52 30.86
N GLY A 34 0.35 15.99 30.86
CA GLY A 34 0.00 17.33 31.33
C GLY A 34 -0.67 18.22 30.27
N PHE A 35 -1.75 18.85 30.69
CA PHE A 35 -2.55 19.86 29.97
C PHE A 35 -1.77 21.19 29.75
N LEU A 36 -0.57 21.13 29.18
CA LEU A 36 0.10 22.31 28.66
C LEU A 36 -0.28 22.44 27.20
N ALA A 37 -1.15 23.40 26.89
CA ALA A 37 -1.42 23.83 25.53
C ALA A 37 -0.09 24.15 24.86
N LEU A 38 0.31 23.30 23.92
CA LEU A 38 1.47 23.56 23.07
C LEU A 38 1.22 24.90 22.35
N PRO A 39 2.26 25.74 22.16
CA PRO A 39 2.10 26.94 21.34
C PRO A 39 1.55 26.51 19.98
N PRO A 40 0.62 27.29 19.38
CA PRO A 40 0.05 26.94 18.10
C PRO A 40 1.20 26.71 17.12
N LEU A 41 1.20 25.55 16.49
CA LEU A 41 2.12 25.26 15.40
C LEU A 41 2.07 26.47 14.48
N LYS A 42 3.22 27.13 14.23
CA LYS A 42 3.30 28.09 13.13
C LYS A 42 2.75 27.33 11.95
N ASN A 43 1.62 27.78 11.44
CA ASN A 43 1.09 27.29 10.19
C ASN A 43 2.18 27.62 9.17
N GLU A 44 3.14 26.72 8.95
CA GLU A 44 3.76 26.61 7.63
C GLU A 44 2.56 26.57 6.72
N GLN A 45 2.34 27.67 6.01
CA GLN A 45 1.20 27.89 5.14
C GLN A 45 0.92 26.54 4.50
N THR A 46 -0.19 25.89 4.91
CA THR A 46 -0.65 24.70 4.21
C THR A 46 -0.75 25.19 2.79
N LYS A 47 0.22 24.81 1.94
CA LYS A 47 0.29 25.28 0.56
C LYS A 47 -1.13 25.14 0.04
N GLU A 48 -1.70 26.27 -0.38
CA GLU A 48 -3.07 26.27 -0.87
C GLU A 48 -3.16 25.13 -1.87
N ARG A 49 -4.13 24.25 -1.66
CA ARG A 49 -4.23 23.05 -2.47
C ARG A 49 -4.40 23.52 -3.90
N SER A 50 -3.44 23.17 -4.75
CA SER A 50 -3.54 23.52 -6.16
C SER A 50 -4.81 22.88 -6.70
N ILE A 51 -5.73 23.70 -7.22
CA ILE A 51 -6.92 23.23 -7.96
C ILE A 51 -6.48 22.36 -9.16
N VAL A 52 -5.26 22.62 -9.64
CA VAL A 52 -4.61 21.91 -10.74
C VAL A 52 -3.60 20.90 -10.17
N PRO A 53 -3.58 19.63 -10.62
CA PRO A 53 -2.51 18.71 -10.25
C PRO A 53 -1.15 19.25 -10.74
N GLU A 54 -0.22 19.53 -9.83
CA GLU A 54 1.16 20.00 -10.15
C GLU A 54 1.95 18.99 -11.02
N ASN A 55 1.55 17.72 -11.02
CA ASN A 55 2.12 16.68 -11.88
C ASN A 55 1.01 15.95 -12.64
N GLN A 56 0.92 16.18 -13.94
CA GLN A 56 -0.03 15.49 -14.83
C GLN A 56 0.39 14.04 -15.15
N THR A 57 1.62 13.66 -14.84
CA THR A 57 2.19 12.32 -15.11
C THR A 57 1.89 11.29 -14.01
N SER A 58 1.61 11.73 -12.78
CA SER A 58 1.23 10.85 -11.68
C SER A 58 -0.13 11.27 -11.12
N SER A 59 -1.19 10.52 -11.40
CA SER A 59 -2.54 10.86 -10.91
C SER A 59 -2.65 10.92 -9.38
N TYR A 60 -1.68 10.35 -8.65
CA TYR A 60 -1.64 10.36 -7.19
C TYR A 60 -1.13 11.67 -6.57
N GLY A 61 -0.22 12.38 -7.24
CA GLY A 61 0.36 13.64 -6.74
C GLY A 61 0.89 13.54 -5.29
N PRO A 62 0.67 14.57 -4.43
CA PRO A 62 1.08 14.53 -3.02
C PRO A 62 0.20 13.61 -2.15
N GLY A 63 -0.84 12.97 -2.71
CA GLY A 63 -1.80 12.18 -1.95
C GLY A 63 -2.86 13.05 -1.24
N PRO A 64 -3.72 12.43 -0.40
CA PRO A 64 -4.86 13.11 0.21
C PRO A 64 -4.51 14.04 1.38
N ASN A 65 -3.29 14.00 1.95
CA ASN A 65 -2.80 14.89 3.01
C ASN A 65 -3.81 15.13 4.17
N GLY A 66 -4.47 14.07 4.64
CA GLY A 66 -5.46 14.14 5.72
C GLY A 66 -6.86 14.64 5.33
N SER A 67 -7.08 15.01 4.05
CA SER A 67 -8.38 15.37 3.51
C SER A 67 -9.24 14.15 3.20
N TYR A 68 -10.39 14.04 3.86
CA TYR A 68 -11.36 13.00 3.54
C TYR A 68 -11.95 13.16 2.12
N VAL A 69 -12.23 14.40 1.69
CA VAL A 69 -12.82 14.68 0.37
C VAL A 69 -11.88 14.32 -0.78
N GLU A 70 -10.58 14.58 -0.63
CA GLU A 70 -9.60 14.18 -1.64
C GLU A 70 -9.40 12.67 -1.65
N TYR A 71 -9.39 12.04 -0.46
CA TYR A 71 -9.31 10.60 -0.34
C TYR A 71 -10.48 9.90 -1.04
N THR A 72 -11.72 10.36 -0.83
CA THR A 72 -12.90 9.78 -1.48
C THR A 72 -12.89 10.01 -2.98
N ARG A 73 -12.49 11.20 -3.44
CA ARG A 73 -12.30 11.50 -4.87
C ARG A 73 -11.27 10.55 -5.50
N MET A 74 -10.09 10.39 -4.89
CA MET A 74 -9.05 9.48 -5.38
C MET A 74 -9.52 8.03 -5.42
N ARG A 75 -10.22 7.58 -4.37
CA ARG A 75 -10.81 6.23 -4.31
C ARG A 75 -11.80 6.00 -5.45
N ASN A 76 -12.71 6.94 -5.70
CA ASN A 76 -13.71 6.84 -6.77
C ASN A 76 -13.07 6.85 -8.16
N LYS A 77 -11.96 7.58 -8.32
CA LYS A 77 -11.16 7.60 -9.57
C LYS A 77 -10.18 6.43 -9.68
N HIS A 78 -10.19 5.47 -8.76
CA HIS A 78 -9.26 4.34 -8.71
C HIS A 78 -7.78 4.75 -8.66
N ILE A 79 -7.49 5.95 -8.16
CA ILE A 79 -6.13 6.45 -7.99
C ILE A 79 -5.53 5.81 -6.72
N ARG A 80 -4.44 5.06 -6.87
CA ARG A 80 -3.79 4.30 -5.78
C ARG A 80 -2.46 4.92 -5.38
N ASN A 81 -2.06 4.70 -4.13
CA ASN A 81 -0.73 5.09 -3.65
C ASN A 81 0.34 4.28 -4.38
N PRO A 82 1.34 4.90 -5.02
CA PRO A 82 2.43 4.18 -5.67
C PRO A 82 3.39 3.51 -4.67
N LYS A 83 3.40 3.94 -3.41
CA LYS A 83 4.25 3.35 -2.37
C LYS A 83 3.71 2.01 -1.89
N VAL A 84 4.61 1.07 -1.64
CA VAL A 84 4.27 -0.27 -1.14
C VAL A 84 4.01 -0.22 0.38
N THR A 85 3.33 -1.24 0.90
CA THR A 85 2.90 -1.34 2.30
C THR A 85 4.05 -1.25 3.31
N TYR A 86 5.21 -1.85 3.02
CA TYR A 86 6.39 -1.80 3.90
C TYR A 86 7.06 -0.42 3.94
N GLU A 87 6.80 0.46 2.96
CA GLU A 87 7.28 1.84 2.96
C GLU A 87 6.37 2.76 3.75
N LEU A 88 5.07 2.45 3.76
CA LEU A 88 4.04 3.23 4.44
C LEU A 88 3.93 2.88 5.93
N TYR A 89 4.15 1.61 6.26
CA TYR A 89 4.01 1.08 7.60
C TYR A 89 5.30 0.44 8.07
N ARG A 90 5.52 0.44 9.39
CA ARG A 90 6.69 -0.20 10.01
C ARG A 90 6.51 -1.72 10.16
N PHE A 91 5.28 -2.15 10.39
CA PHE A 91 4.91 -3.55 10.56
C PHE A 91 3.52 -3.76 9.95
N PRO A 92 3.15 -5.00 9.59
CA PRO A 92 1.83 -5.28 9.03
C PRO A 92 0.77 -5.06 10.11
N VAL A 93 0.06 -3.93 10.03
CA VAL A 93 -0.93 -3.52 11.04
C VAL A 93 -2.17 -4.43 11.01
N THR A 94 -2.56 -4.90 9.82
CA THR A 94 -3.68 -5.83 9.65
C THR A 94 -3.19 -7.19 9.14
N THR A 95 -4.04 -8.21 9.26
CA THR A 95 -3.78 -9.55 8.73
C THR A 95 -3.61 -9.54 7.21
N SER A 96 -4.39 -8.73 6.49
CA SER A 96 -4.27 -8.59 5.03
C SER A 96 -2.91 -8.03 4.60
N HIS A 97 -2.31 -7.12 5.39
CA HIS A 97 -0.98 -6.60 5.10
C HIS A 97 0.12 -7.67 5.17
N ARG A 98 -0.09 -8.79 5.90
CA ARG A 98 0.92 -9.85 6.03
C ARG A 98 1.21 -10.54 4.69
N TYR A 99 0.18 -10.74 3.86
CA TYR A 99 0.33 -11.43 2.57
C TYR A 99 1.14 -10.60 1.57
N GLY A 100 0.96 -9.28 1.57
CA GLY A 100 1.66 -8.34 0.67
C GLY A 100 2.80 -7.58 1.34
N TRP A 101 3.32 -8.06 2.47
CA TRP A 101 4.40 -7.38 3.18
C TRP A 101 5.76 -7.55 2.50
N PHE A 102 5.96 -8.69 1.85
CA PHE A 102 7.19 -9.01 1.14
C PHE A 102 7.10 -8.56 -0.32
N ASN A 103 8.15 -7.90 -0.80
CA ASN A 103 8.23 -7.44 -2.18
C ASN A 103 8.46 -8.60 -3.14
N VAL A 104 7.66 -8.63 -4.21
CA VAL A 104 7.86 -9.54 -5.35
C VAL A 104 9.14 -9.16 -6.12
N ASP A 105 9.47 -7.86 -6.16
CA ASP A 105 10.61 -7.32 -6.89
C ASP A 105 11.96 -7.50 -6.18
N GLN A 106 11.97 -8.00 -4.93
CA GLN A 106 13.21 -8.47 -4.34
C GLN A 106 13.68 -9.69 -5.15
N PRO A 107 14.97 -9.77 -5.51
CA PRO A 107 15.47 -10.93 -6.25
C PRO A 107 15.40 -12.15 -5.33
N LEU A 108 14.28 -12.88 -5.35
CA LEU A 108 14.08 -14.12 -4.58
C LEU A 108 15.18 -15.14 -4.91
N LYS A 109 15.68 -15.12 -6.15
CA LYS A 109 16.82 -15.92 -6.59
C LYS A 109 18.09 -15.67 -5.75
N VAL A 110 18.30 -14.44 -5.28
CA VAL A 110 19.45 -14.06 -4.45
C VAL A 110 19.15 -14.31 -2.97
N ARG A 111 17.94 -13.98 -2.51
CA ARG A 111 17.57 -14.09 -1.10
C ARG A 111 17.33 -15.53 -0.65
N GLU A 112 16.66 -16.31 -1.50
CA GLU A 112 16.18 -17.67 -1.21
C GLU A 112 16.45 -18.58 -2.42
N PRO A 113 17.72 -18.84 -2.77
CA PRO A 113 18.09 -19.59 -3.98
C PRO A 113 17.49 -21.01 -4.01
N TRP A 114 17.25 -21.61 -2.83
CA TRP A 114 16.62 -22.91 -2.66
C TRP A 114 15.17 -22.97 -3.16
N THR A 115 14.47 -21.82 -3.25
CA THR A 115 13.11 -21.76 -3.82
C THR A 115 13.10 -21.86 -5.35
N HIS A 116 14.25 -21.68 -5.99
CA HIS A 116 14.35 -21.64 -7.44
C HIS A 116 14.59 -23.04 -8.00
N VAL A 117 13.52 -23.64 -8.52
CA VAL A 117 13.55 -24.86 -9.32
C VAL A 117 13.28 -24.48 -10.78
N PRO A 118 13.93 -25.10 -11.78
CA PRO A 118 13.57 -24.90 -13.19
C PRO A 118 12.09 -25.23 -13.41
N ARG A 119 11.27 -24.20 -13.63
CA ARG A 119 9.85 -24.36 -13.88
C ARG A 119 9.64 -24.74 -15.34
N LYS A 120 8.95 -25.85 -15.57
CA LYS A 120 8.43 -26.22 -16.89
C LYS A 120 7.01 -25.70 -16.99
N VAL A 121 6.85 -24.55 -17.63
CA VAL A 121 5.51 -24.02 -17.94
C VAL A 121 4.88 -24.87 -19.03
N GLN A 122 3.58 -25.09 -18.94
CA GLN A 122 2.82 -25.66 -20.04
C GLN A 122 2.74 -24.60 -21.14
N ILE A 123 3.40 -24.84 -22.26
CA ILE A 123 3.31 -24.00 -23.45
C ILE A 123 2.31 -24.66 -24.38
N ASN A 124 1.26 -23.93 -24.75
CA ASN A 124 0.32 -24.42 -25.74
C ASN A 124 1.02 -24.52 -27.09
N SER A 125 0.90 -25.67 -27.75
CA SER A 125 1.39 -25.83 -29.12
C SER A 125 0.56 -24.97 -30.08
N GLU A 126 1.10 -24.67 -31.26
CA GLU A 126 0.34 -23.99 -32.34
C GLU A 126 -0.94 -24.76 -32.68
N MET A 127 -0.91 -26.10 -32.61
CA MET A 127 -2.09 -26.93 -32.83
C MET A 127 -3.13 -26.72 -31.72
N THR A 128 -2.72 -26.68 -30.46
CA THR A 128 -3.60 -26.39 -29.32
C THR A 128 -4.20 -24.99 -29.44
N ARG A 129 -3.41 -24.01 -29.89
CA ARG A 129 -3.88 -22.64 -30.14
C ARG A 129 -4.91 -22.61 -31.26
N PHE A 130 -4.65 -23.28 -32.37
CA PHE A 130 -5.57 -23.39 -33.49
C PHE A 130 -6.90 -24.05 -33.09
N VAL A 131 -6.85 -25.15 -32.34
CA VAL A 131 -8.08 -25.80 -31.82
C VAL A 131 -8.85 -24.86 -30.92
N ASN A 132 -8.18 -24.14 -30.01
CA ASN A 132 -8.85 -23.16 -29.16
C ASN A 132 -9.52 -22.05 -29.98
N GLU A 133 -8.85 -21.54 -31.02
CA GLU A 133 -9.40 -20.52 -31.92
C GLU A 133 -10.62 -21.05 -32.71
N MET A 134 -10.56 -22.28 -33.22
CA MET A 134 -11.68 -22.90 -33.93
C MET A 134 -12.83 -23.31 -33.00
N SER A 135 -12.55 -23.69 -31.76
CA SER A 135 -13.58 -24.03 -30.77
C SER A 135 -14.45 -22.82 -30.39
N LEU A 136 -13.92 -21.59 -30.53
CA LEU A 136 -14.68 -20.36 -30.31
C LEU A 136 -15.70 -20.10 -31.42
N THR A 137 -15.38 -20.48 -32.66
CA THR A 137 -16.26 -20.26 -33.83
C THR A 137 -17.18 -21.44 -34.09
N ASN A 138 -16.68 -22.67 -33.90
CA ASN A 138 -17.42 -23.90 -34.08
C ASN A 138 -17.27 -24.79 -32.85
N ARG A 139 -18.36 -24.92 -32.09
CA ARG A 139 -18.41 -25.67 -30.83
C ARG A 139 -18.22 -27.18 -31.01
N GLU A 140 -18.46 -27.70 -32.22
CA GLU A 140 -18.26 -29.12 -32.54
C GLU A 140 -16.85 -29.42 -33.07
N PHE A 141 -16.03 -28.40 -33.29
CA PHE A 141 -14.67 -28.57 -33.76
C PHE A 141 -13.79 -29.18 -32.65
N SER A 142 -13.32 -30.40 -32.89
CA SER A 142 -12.37 -31.11 -32.05
C SER A 142 -11.31 -31.78 -32.91
N LEU A 143 -10.13 -31.98 -32.34
CA LEU A 143 -9.02 -32.61 -33.03
C LEU A 143 -8.96 -34.08 -32.59
N PHE A 144 -9.80 -34.88 -33.26
CA PHE A 144 -10.12 -36.30 -33.01
C PHE A 144 -10.81 -36.60 -31.67
#